data_AF-A0A9D4RZM0-F1
#
_entry.id   AF-A0A9D4RZM0-F1
#
_cell.length_a   1.000
_cell.length_b   1.000
_cell.length_c   1.000
_cell.angle_alpha   90.00
_cell.angle_beta   90.00
_cell.angle_gamma   90.00
#
_symmetry.space_group_name_H-M   'P 1'
#
loop_
_entity.id
_entity.type
_entity.pdbx_description
1 polymer ?
#
loop_
_entity_poly.entity_id
_entity_poly.type
_entity_poly.pdbx_seq_one_letter_code
_entity_poly.pdbx_strand_id
1 'polypeptide(L)'
;MKGCDLFVVVEESCFVICKLNRKRYDSDVWDVLYDSAVELAESINFNPSLPRNDAAARQQNRPNVPVANPSGYWKLNLYFPFVDQLMSLLEAEPQYIAQHLLTKKSR
;
A
#
# COMPACT_ATOMS: atom_id res chain seq x y z
N MET A 1 -4.81 25.42 -17.17
CA MET A 1 -5.13 24.25 -16.32
C MET A 1 -6.48 24.55 -15.67
N LYS A 2 -7.53 23.75 -15.95
CA LYS A 2 -8.81 23.89 -15.22
C LYS A 2 -8.49 23.60 -13.75
N GLY A 3 -8.81 24.55 -12.88
CA GLY A 3 -8.57 24.39 -11.44
C GLY A 3 -9.31 23.15 -10.96
N CYS A 4 -8.57 22.20 -10.37
CA CYS A 4 -9.17 21.08 -9.67
C CYS A 4 -10.03 21.67 -8.55
N ASP A 5 -11.34 21.43 -8.57
CA ASP A 5 -12.21 21.84 -7.48
C ASP A 5 -11.83 21.02 -6.25
N LEU A 6 -11.37 21.70 -5.19
CA LEU A 6 -10.91 21.04 -3.99
C LEU A 6 -12.00 20.18 -3.35
N PHE A 7 -13.27 20.57 -3.47
CA PHE A 7 -14.37 19.76 -2.95
C PHE A 7 -14.48 18.42 -3.69
N VAL A 8 -14.35 18.45 -5.02
CA VAL A 8 -14.32 17.24 -5.85
C VAL A 8 -13.11 16.38 -5.50
N VAL A 9 -11.93 16.99 -5.30
CA VAL A 9 -10.73 16.25 -4.90
C VAL A 9 -10.91 15.57 -3.53
N VAL A 10 -11.55 16.23 -2.56
CA VAL A 10 -11.82 15.64 -1.24
C VAL A 10 -12.80 14.47 -1.37
N GLU A 11 -13.88 14.63 -2.11
CA GLU A 11 -14.88 13.57 -2.33
C GLU A 11 -14.27 12.36 -3.05
N GLU A 12 -13.51 12.60 -4.12
CA GLU A 12 -12.79 11.55 -4.85
C GLU A 12 -11.74 10.85 -3.97
N SER A 13 -11.02 11.60 -3.14
CA SER A 13 -10.03 11.03 -2.21
C SER A 13 -10.70 10.11 -1.19
N CYS A 14 -11.83 10.50 -0.61
CA CYS A 14 -12.62 9.64 0.28
C CYS A 14 -13.07 8.36 -0.44
N PHE A 15 -13.58 8.48 -1.67
CA PHE A 15 -13.97 7.32 -2.46
C PHE A 15 -12.79 6.36 -2.73
N VAL A 16 -11.63 6.90 -3.10
CA VAL A 16 -10.41 6.12 -3.34
C VAL A 16 -9.95 5.44 -2.06
N ILE A 17 -9.94 6.12 -0.92
CA ILE A 17 -9.59 5.54 0.40
C ILE A 17 -10.54 4.39 0.74
N CYS A 18 -11.86 4.56 0.57
CA CYS A 18 -12.82 3.48 0.78
C CYS A 18 -12.55 2.27 -0.12
N LYS A 19 -12.21 2.51 -1.39
CA LYS A 19 -11.90 1.45 -2.35
C LYS A 19 -10.59 0.73 -2.00
N LEU A 20 -9.57 1.46 -1.58
CA LEU A 20 -8.29 0.90 -1.13
C LEU A 20 -8.46 0.07 0.13
N ASN A 21 -9.23 0.55 1.11
CA ASN A 21 -9.56 -0.21 2.31
C ASN A 21 -10.26 -1.54 1.97
N ARG A 22 -11.24 -1.53 1.07
CA ARG A 22 -11.90 -2.77 0.62
C ARG A 22 -10.90 -3.74 0.01
N LYS A 23 -10.06 -3.26 -0.92
CA LYS A 23 -9.03 -4.08 -1.58
C LYS A 23 -7.97 -4.61 -0.61
N ARG A 24 -7.67 -3.87 0.45
CA ARG A 24 -6.70 -4.28 1.48
C ARG A 24 -7.15 -5.56 2.20
N TYR A 25 -8.45 -5.67 2.49
CA TYR A 25 -9.03 -6.82 3.20
C TYR A 25 -9.58 -7.91 2.28
N ASP A 26 -9.60 -7.66 0.98
CA ASP A 26 -10.00 -8.62 -0.05
C ASP A 26 -8.84 -9.59 -0.32
N SER A 27 -9.05 -10.88 -0.05
CA SER A 27 -8.01 -11.89 -0.33
C SER A 27 -7.83 -12.10 -1.82
N ASP A 28 -8.91 -12.08 -2.59
CA ASP A 28 -8.90 -12.40 -4.02
C ASP A 28 -8.06 -11.38 -4.79
N VAL A 29 -8.10 -10.11 -4.37
CA VAL A 29 -7.25 -9.05 -4.93
C VAL A 29 -5.77 -9.33 -4.71
N TRP A 30 -5.39 -9.83 -3.53
CA TRP A 30 -4.01 -10.19 -3.25
C TRP A 30 -3.58 -11.41 -4.05
N ASP A 31 -4.42 -12.45 -4.10
CA ASP A 31 -4.10 -13.72 -4.74
C ASP A 31 -3.85 -13.51 -6.24
N VAL A 32 -4.74 -12.76 -6.93
CA VAL A 32 -4.56 -12.40 -8.36
C VAL A 32 -3.28 -11.58 -8.59
N LEU A 33 -2.97 -10.63 -7.69
CA LEU A 33 -1.78 -9.79 -7.81
C LEU A 33 -0.50 -10.60 -7.59
N TYR A 34 -0.53 -11.52 -6.63
CA TYR A 34 0.59 -12.40 -6.34
C TYR A 34 0.85 -13.38 -7.48
N ASP A 35 -0.20 -13.99 -8.04
CA ASP A 35 -0.09 -14.90 -9.18
C ASP A 35 0.50 -14.17 -10.40
N SER A 36 0.01 -12.96 -10.69
CA SER A 36 0.58 -12.12 -11.76
C SER A 36 2.07 -11.79 -11.52
N ALA A 37 2.47 -11.59 -10.27
CA ALA A 37 3.86 -11.33 -9.91
C ALA A 37 4.74 -12.60 -10.03
N VAL A 38 4.18 -13.77 -9.73
CA VAL A 38 4.83 -15.08 -9.93
C VAL A 38 5.05 -15.32 -11.42
N GLU A 39 4.03 -15.13 -12.27
CA GLU A 39 4.15 -15.27 -13.72
C GLU A 39 5.24 -14.34 -14.30
N LEU A 40 5.29 -13.09 -13.82
CA LEU A 40 6.33 -12.15 -14.22
C LEU A 40 7.72 -12.60 -13.75
N ALA A 41 7.84 -13.12 -12.53
CA ALA A 41 9.09 -13.65 -12.00
C ALA A 41 9.56 -14.88 -12.79
N GLU A 42 8.66 -15.77 -13.17
CA GLU A 42 8.97 -16.94 -14.00
C GLU A 42 9.52 -16.54 -15.37
N SER A 43 9.03 -15.43 -15.95
CA SER A 43 9.55 -14.90 -17.22
C SER A 43 11.05 -14.55 -17.17
N ILE A 44 11.58 -14.26 -15.99
CA ILE A 44 13.01 -14.00 -15.74
C ILE A 44 13.72 -15.17 -15.04
N ASN A 45 13.10 -16.37 -15.03
CA ASN A 45 13.56 -17.57 -14.33
C ASN A 45 13.79 -17.36 -12.82
N PHE A 46 12.97 -16.51 -12.20
CA PHE A 46 12.98 -16.27 -10.77
C PHE A 46 11.77 -16.92 -10.10
N ASN A 47 11.98 -17.59 -8.96
CA ASN A 47 10.90 -18.13 -8.15
C ASN A 47 10.85 -17.38 -6.81
N PRO A 48 9.70 -16.80 -6.41
CA PRO A 48 9.59 -16.12 -5.13
C PRO A 48 9.84 -17.08 -3.96
N SER A 49 10.88 -16.81 -3.18
CA SER A 49 11.18 -17.56 -1.95
C SER A 49 10.93 -16.70 -0.73
N LEU A 50 10.81 -17.34 0.44
CA LEU A 50 10.99 -16.64 1.69
C LEU A 50 12.42 -16.07 1.72
N PRO A 51 12.62 -14.83 2.21
CA PRO A 51 13.97 -14.35 2.46
C PRO A 51 14.67 -15.29 3.45
N ARG A 52 15.99 -15.46 3.28
CA ARG A 52 16.80 -16.37 4.09
C ARG A 52 16.72 -15.97 5.56
N ASN A 53 15.97 -16.73 6.35
CA ASN A 53 15.92 -16.54 7.80
C ASN A 53 17.08 -17.26 8.52
N ASP A 54 17.70 -18.30 7.91
CA ASP A 54 18.40 -19.31 8.74
C ASP A 54 19.86 -19.65 8.36
N ALA A 55 20.59 -18.86 7.55
CA ALA A 55 22.01 -19.19 7.26
C ALA A 55 22.98 -18.01 7.07
N ALA A 56 22.51 -16.77 6.95
CA ALA A 56 23.36 -15.59 6.78
C ALA A 56 22.89 -14.49 7.72
N ALA A 57 23.39 -14.51 8.95
CA ALA A 57 23.01 -13.71 10.11
C ALA A 57 23.17 -12.19 9.95
N ARG A 58 22.48 -11.56 8.99
CA ARG A 58 22.54 -10.11 8.77
C ARG A 58 21.44 -9.34 9.50
N GLN A 59 20.32 -9.99 9.83
CA GLN A 59 19.19 -9.35 10.51
C GLN A 59 18.89 -10.06 11.83
N GLN A 60 19.68 -9.75 12.86
CA GLN A 60 19.55 -10.34 14.21
C GLN A 60 18.53 -9.60 15.08
N ASN A 61 18.30 -8.31 14.82
CA ASN A 61 17.54 -7.43 15.74
C ASN A 61 16.05 -7.30 15.40
N ARG A 62 15.60 -7.82 14.25
CA ARG A 62 14.19 -7.77 13.85
C ARG A 62 13.79 -9.08 13.18
N PRO A 63 13.26 -10.05 13.94
CA PRO A 63 12.70 -11.24 13.33
C PRO A 63 11.57 -10.85 12.39
N ASN A 64 11.51 -11.51 11.24
CA ASN A 64 10.36 -11.39 10.34
C ASN A 64 9.12 -11.93 11.05
N VAL A 65 7.93 -11.43 10.67
CA VAL A 65 6.66 -12.01 11.13
C VAL A 65 6.66 -13.49 10.75
N PRO A 66 6.28 -14.42 11.65
CA PRO A 66 6.24 -15.84 11.32
C PRO A 66 5.21 -16.06 10.20
N VAL A 67 5.67 -16.51 9.04
CA VAL A 67 4.82 -16.85 7.89
C VAL A 67 5.22 -18.21 7.35
N ALA A 68 4.22 -19.03 7.01
CA ALA A 68 4.41 -20.37 6.46
C ALA A 68 4.82 -20.39 4.98
N ASN A 69 4.54 -19.32 4.21
CA ASN A 69 4.77 -19.30 2.76
C ASN A 69 5.25 -17.94 2.23
N PRO A 70 5.90 -17.91 1.05
CA PRO A 70 6.37 -16.66 0.43
C PRO A 70 5.24 -15.64 0.18
N SER A 71 4.07 -16.09 -0.27
CA SER A 71 2.91 -15.22 -0.51
C SER A 71 2.54 -14.40 0.72
N GLY A 72 2.33 -15.05 1.87
CA GLY A 72 2.01 -14.36 3.11
C GLY A 72 3.13 -13.41 3.58
N TYR A 73 4.39 -13.76 3.30
CA TYR A 73 5.52 -12.90 3.64
C TYR A 73 5.46 -11.59 2.86
N TRP A 74 5.28 -11.65 1.54
CA TRP A 74 5.17 -10.47 0.69
C TRP A 74 3.87 -9.70 0.97
N LYS A 75 2.77 -10.37 1.30
CA LYS A 75 1.53 -9.72 1.72
C LYS A 75 1.73 -8.82 2.94
N LEU A 76 2.37 -9.36 3.98
CA LEU A 76 2.56 -8.66 5.26
C LEU A 76 3.64 -7.59 5.21
N ASN A 77 4.74 -7.84 4.48
CA ASN A 77 5.91 -6.96 4.50
C ASN A 77 5.97 -5.96 3.34
N LEU A 78 5.18 -6.17 2.27
CA LEU A 78 5.16 -5.28 1.10
C LEU A 78 3.77 -4.73 0.82
N TYR A 79 2.77 -5.60 0.63
CA TYR A 79 1.43 -5.17 0.20
C TYR A 79 0.72 -4.31 1.24
N PHE A 80 0.57 -4.80 2.47
CA PHE A 80 -0.09 -4.02 3.52
C PHE A 80 0.60 -2.68 3.80
N PRO A 81 1.92 -2.61 4.03
CA PRO A 81 2.60 -1.33 4.24
C PRO A 81 2.42 -0.35 3.07
N PHE A 82 2.42 -0.84 1.83
CA PHE A 82 2.23 0.00 0.66
C PHE A 82 0.81 0.58 0.57
N VAL A 83 -0.22 -0.25 0.78
CA VAL A 83 -1.62 0.20 0.77
C VAL A 83 -1.88 1.15 1.94
N ASP A 84 -1.35 0.84 3.13
CA ASP A 84 -1.47 1.69 4.31
C ASP A 84 -0.82 3.07 4.09
N GLN A 85 0.36 3.10 3.45
CA GLN A 85 1.02 4.36 3.10
C GLN A 85 0.22 5.16 2.07
N LEU A 86 -0.34 4.52 1.04
CA LEU A 86 -1.17 5.21 0.04
C LEU A 86 -2.40 5.85 0.69
N MET A 87 -3.07 5.14 1.60
CA MET A 87 -4.21 5.68 2.33
C MET A 87 -3.79 6.86 3.21
N SER A 88 -2.68 6.73 3.94
CA SER A 88 -2.16 7.83 4.78
C SER A 88 -1.85 9.10 3.98
N LEU A 89 -1.26 8.96 2.78
CA LEU A 89 -0.98 10.10 1.91
C LEU A 89 -2.26 10.78 1.41
N LEU A 90 -3.27 9.98 1.02
CA LEU A 90 -4.56 10.48 0.55
C LEU A 90 -5.37 11.14 1.68
N GLU A 91 -5.17 10.74 2.93
CA GLU A 91 -5.78 11.40 4.09
C GLU A 91 -5.10 12.72 4.45
N ALA A 92 -3.79 12.82 4.27
CA ALA A 92 -2.99 13.96 4.72
C ALA A 92 -3.10 15.21 3.81
N GLU A 93 -3.07 15.05 2.49
CA GLU A 93 -3.06 16.19 1.54
C GLU A 93 -4.34 17.04 1.52
N PRO A 94 -5.56 16.46 1.48
CA PRO A 94 -6.78 17.25 1.41
C PRO A 94 -7.01 18.06 2.70
N GLN A 95 -6.62 17.50 3.86
CA GLN A 95 -6.74 18.16 5.15
C GLN A 95 -5.81 19.37 5.26
N TYR A 96 -4.54 19.24 4.82
CA TYR A 96 -3.57 20.33 4.84
C TYR A 96 -4.03 21.51 3.96
N ILE A 97 -4.50 21.22 2.74
CA ILE A 97 -4.96 22.26 1.80
C ILE A 97 -6.26 22.91 2.28
N ALA A 98 -7.21 22.12 2.82
CA ALA A 98 -8.45 22.65 3.39
C ALA A 98 -8.19 23.59 4.59
N GLN A 99 -7.28 23.22 5.51
CA GLN A 99 -6.90 24.06 6.66
C GLN A 99 -6.24 25.39 6.21
N HIS A 100 -5.40 25.35 5.19
CA HIS A 100 -4.74 26.55 4.63
C HIS A 100 -5.69 27.49 3.90
N LEU A 101 -6.77 26.96 3.28
CA LEU A 101 -7.75 27.79 2.57
C LEU A 101 -8.79 28.40 3.52
N LEU A 102 -9.21 27.67 4.56
CA LEU A 102 -10.09 28.20 5.60
C LEU A 102 -9.44 29.35 6.40
N THR A 103 -8.14 29.24 6.68
CA THR A 103 -7.39 30.30 7.39
C THR A 103 -7.16 31.55 6.54
N LYS A 104 -7.05 31.43 5.21
CA LYS A 104 -6.93 32.58 4.29
C LYS A 104 -8.25 33.33 4.05
N LYS A 105 -9.39 32.66 4.17
CA LYS A 105 -10.72 33.28 3.99
C LYS A 105 -11.20 34.13 5.17
N SER A 106 -10.53 34.02 6.33
CA SER A 106 -10.89 34.71 7.57
C SER A 106 -10.09 36.01 7.82
N ARG A 107 -9.43 36.58 6.79
CA ARG A 107 -8.73 37.87 6.84
C ARG A 107 -9.28 38.83 5.80
#